data_AF-A0A7Y8C0E6-F1
#
_entry.id   AF-A0A7Y8C0E6-F1
#
_cell.length_a   1.000
_cell.length_b   1.000
_cell.length_c   1.000
_cell.angle_alpha   90.00
_cell.angle_beta   90.00
_cell.angle_gamma   90.00
#
_symmetry.space_group_name_H-M   'P 1'
#
loop_
_entity.id
_entity.type
_entity.pdbx_description
1 polymer ?
#
loop_
_entity_poly.entity_id
_entity_poly.type
_entity_poly.pdbx_seq_one_letter_code
_entity_poly.pdbx_strand_id
1 'polypeptide(L)' 'MKHKSTPTDWNKIMVQVDGMEVTGSYRVDATDWMTVRMDGGGSTSARGGRDAEGVARMILHELARKN' A
#
# COMPACT_ATOMS: atom_id res chain seq x y z
N MET A 1 -22.10 13.94 19.19
CA MET A 1 -21.67 13.95 17.77
C MET A 1 -21.46 12.52 17.32
N LYS A 2 -22.18 12.05 16.29
CA LYS A 2 -21.98 10.71 15.73
C LYS A 2 -20.75 10.79 14.82
N HIS A 3 -19.61 10.24 15.23
CA HIS A 3 -18.45 10.08 14.35
C HIS A 3 -18.80 9.08 13.25
N LYS A 4 -19.39 9.57 12.15
CA LYS A 4 -19.33 8.91 10.85
C LYS A 4 -18.05 9.35 10.17
N SER A 5 -16.99 8.55 10.28
CA SER A 5 -15.80 8.68 9.42
C SER A 5 -15.03 7.36 9.43
N THR A 6 -15.64 6.31 8.87
CA THR A 6 -14.83 5.47 7.99
C THR A 6 -14.99 6.05 6.60
N PRO A 7 -13.86 6.34 5.94
CA PRO A 7 -13.72 5.75 4.65
C PRO A 7 -12.54 4.80 4.61
N THR A 8 -12.87 3.64 4.07
CA THR A 8 -12.08 2.71 3.27
C THR A 8 -11.17 3.41 2.24
N ASP A 9 -10.29 4.34 2.63
CA ASP A 9 -9.42 5.05 1.69
C ASP A 9 -8.08 4.32 1.54
N TRP A 10 -8.05 3.44 0.55
CA TRP A 10 -6.81 2.89 0.03
C TRP A 10 -6.11 3.98 -0.80
N ASN A 11 -4.94 4.41 -0.34
CA ASN A 11 -4.09 5.34 -1.06
C ASN A 11 -3.47 4.63 -2.26
N LYS A 12 -3.76 5.11 -3.46
CA LYS A 12 -3.19 4.56 -4.69
C LYS A 12 -1.71 4.92 -4.79
N ILE A 13 -0.91 3.96 -5.19
CA ILE A 13 0.51 4.13 -5.45
C ILE A 13 0.88 3.46 -6.77
N MET A 14 1.93 3.97 -7.38
CA MET A 14 2.50 3.45 -8.61
C MET A 14 4.02 3.46 -8.46
N VAL A 15 4.65 2.40 -8.96
CA VAL A 15 6.10 2.25 -9.03
C VAL A 15 6.47 1.71 -10.41
N GLN A 16 7.68 2.02 -10.86
CA GLN A 16 8.24 1.44 -12.06
C GLN A 16 9.18 0.30 -11.67
N VAL A 17 8.91 -0.92 -12.15
CA VAL A 17 9.69 -2.11 -11.85
C VAL A 17 10.12 -2.73 -13.17
N ASP A 18 11.42 -2.82 -13.40
CA ASP A 18 12.01 -3.46 -14.59
C ASP A 18 11.41 -2.94 -15.92
N GLY A 19 11.08 -1.64 -15.96
CA GLY A 19 10.50 -0.96 -17.13
C GLY A 19 8.98 -1.05 -17.25
N MET A 20 8.30 -1.77 -16.35
CA MET A 20 6.84 -1.89 -16.30
C MET A 20 6.24 -0.99 -15.22
N GLU A 21 5.10 -0.37 -15.53
CA GLU A 21 4.29 0.33 -14.52
C GLU A 21 3.51 -0.68 -13.70
N VAL A 22 3.75 -0.64 -12.39
CA VAL A 22 3.06 -1.49 -11.43
C VAL A 22 2.26 -0.58 -10.51
N THR A 23 0.95 -0.82 -10.47
CA THR A 23 0.04 -0.06 -9.62
C THR A 23 -0.37 -0.87 -8.41
N GLY A 24 -0.73 -0.17 -7.34
CA GLY A 24 -1.19 -0.78 -6.12
C GLY A 24 -1.89 0.23 -5.24
N SER A 25 -2.23 -0.21 -4.04
CA SER A 25 -2.78 0.68 -3.04
C SER A 25 -2.38 0.25 -1.64
N TYR A 26 -2.26 1.21 -0.74
CA TYR A 26 -2.01 0.93 0.67
C TYR A 26 -2.99 1.63 1.58
N ARG A 27 -3.21 1.05 2.75
CA ARG A 27 -4.01 1.65 3.82
C ARG A 27 -3.25 1.50 5.12
N VAL A 28 -3.29 2.53 5.96
CA VAL A 28 -2.77 2.52 7.34
C VAL A 28 -3.95 2.59 8.30
N ASP A 29 -3.99 1.71 9.28
CA ASP A 29 -4.98 1.70 10.35
C ASP A 29 -4.49 2.52 11.56
N ALA A 30 -5.40 2.80 12.50
CA ALA A 30 -5.12 3.64 13.67
C ALA A 30 -4.01 3.12 14.60
N THR A 31 -3.54 1.89 14.37
CA THR A 31 -2.47 1.23 15.13
C THR A 31 -1.11 1.28 14.42
N ASP A 32 -0.95 2.10 13.37
CA ASP A 32 0.23 2.17 12.48
C ASP A 32 0.51 0.89 11.68
N TRP A 33 -0.40 -0.06 11.67
CA TRP A 33 -0.33 -1.18 10.74
C TRP A 33 -0.81 -0.74 9.37
N MET A 34 -0.08 -1.16 8.34
CA MET A 34 -0.43 -0.92 6.96
C MET A 34 -0.67 -2.23 6.22
N THR A 35 -1.55 -2.18 5.23
CA THR A 35 -1.68 -3.24 4.22
C THR A 35 -1.42 -2.63 2.86
N VAL A 36 -0.59 -3.28 2.05
CA VAL A 36 -0.27 -2.91 0.67
C VAL A 36 -0.79 -4.01 -0.25
N ARG A 37 -1.45 -3.62 -1.33
CA ARG A 37 -2.01 -4.50 -2.36
C ARG A 37 -1.45 -4.10 -3.70
N MET A 38 -0.99 -5.08 -4.47
CA MET A 38 -0.63 -4.91 -5.88
C MET A 38 -1.83 -5.17 -6.76
N ASP A 39 -2.04 -4.30 -7.76
CA ASP A 39 -2.98 -4.59 -8.84
C ASP A 39 -2.38 -5.69 -9.74
N GLY A 40 -3.13 -6.76 -9.97
CA GLY A 40 -2.63 -7.94 -10.71
C GLY A 40 -2.13 -9.09 -9.83
N GLY A 41 -1.92 -8.90 -8.52
CA GLY A 41 -1.71 -10.01 -7.60
C GLY A 41 -0.75 -9.76 -6.43
N GLY A 42 -1.15 -10.19 -5.23
CA GLY A 42 -0.31 -10.15 -4.03
C GLY A 42 -0.65 -9.00 -3.08
N SER A 43 -0.46 -9.28 -1.79
CA SER A 43 -0.60 -8.27 -0.75
C SER A 43 0.37 -8.56 0.39
N THR A 44 0.77 -7.51 1.11
CA THR A 44 1.65 -7.61 2.26
C THR A 44 1.24 -6.60 3.32
N SER A 45 1.42 -6.99 4.58
CA SER A 45 1.19 -6.12 5.72
C SER A 45 2.53 -5.71 6.32
N ALA A 46 2.65 -4.44 6.70
CA ALA A 46 3.85 -3.88 7.30
C ALA A 46 3.51 -2.79 8.31
N ARG A 47 4.52 -2.18 8.93
CA ARG A 47 4.33 -1.00 9.78
C ARG A 47 4.38 0.24 8.89
N GLY A 48 3.29 1.00 8.90
CA GLY A 48 3.13 2.27 8.18
C GLY A 48 4.03 3.36 8.72
N GLY A 49 3.91 3.60 10.02
CA GLY A 49 4.62 4.69 10.68
C GLY A 49 4.47 6.02 9.95
N ARG A 50 5.47 6.89 10.13
CA ARG A 50 5.47 8.25 9.59
C ARG A 50 5.73 8.34 8.08
N ASP A 51 6.26 7.27 7.48
CA ASP A 51 6.63 7.18 6.05
C ASP A 51 5.91 6.02 5.34
N ALA A 52 4.60 5.92 5.57
CA ALA A 52 3.80 4.82 5.05
C ALA A 52 3.81 4.74 3.51
N GLU A 53 3.91 5.87 2.81
CA GLU A 53 3.98 5.87 1.36
C GLU A 53 5.29 5.25 0.84
N GLY A 54 6.44 5.59 1.44
CA GLY A 54 7.74 5.05 1.04
C GLY A 54 7.83 3.55 1.32
N VAL A 55 7.37 3.12 2.49
CA VAL A 55 7.27 1.70 2.83
C VAL A 55 6.34 0.96 1.87
N ALA A 56 5.19 1.56 1.51
CA ALA A 56 4.27 0.96 0.56
C ALA A 56 4.87 0.83 -0.85
N ARG A 57 5.64 1.82 -1.31
CA ARG A 57 6.38 1.73 -2.60
C ARG A 57 7.42 0.61 -2.59
N MET A 58 8.18 0.46 -1.51
CA MET A 58 9.16 -0.63 -1.37
C MET A 58 8.47 -2.00 -1.44
N ILE A 59 7.39 -2.19 -0.68
CA ILE A 59 6.62 -3.43 -0.68
C ILE A 59 6.02 -3.71 -2.05
N LEU A 60 5.48 -2.69 -2.72
CA LEU A 60 4.93 -2.85 -4.07
C LEU A 60 6.02 -3.29 -5.07
N HIS A 61 7.23 -2.75 -4.94
CA HIS A 61 8.38 -3.16 -5.74
C HIS A 61 8.80 -4.61 -5.48
N GLU A 62 8.74 -5.08 -4.23
CA GLU A 62 9.02 -6.48 -3.89
C GLU A 62 7.94 -7.44 -4.40
N LEU A 63 6.67 -7.07 -4.25
CA LEU A 63 5.53 -7.83 -4.75
C LEU A 63 5.59 -7.98 -6.28
N ALA A 64 6.07 -6.95 -6.99
CA ALA A 64 6.21 -6.98 -8.45
C ALA A 64 7.23 -8.01 -8.92
N ARG A 65 8.33 -8.15 -8.18
CA ARG A 65 9.43 -9.08 -8.52
C ARG A 65 9.15 -10.54 -8.17
N LYS A 66 8.14 -10.76 -7.33
CA LYS A 66 7.72 -12.10 -6.89
C LYS A 66 6.60 -12.68 -7.77
N ASN A 67 5.89 -11.82 -8.51
CA ASN A 67 4.96 -12.22 -9.57
C ASN A 67 5.71 -12.38 -10.89
#